data_AF-A0A434Z6Q4-F1
#
_entry.id   AF-A0A434Z6Q4-F1
#
_cell.length_a   1.000
_cell.length_b   1.000
_cell.length_c   1.000
_cell.angle_alpha   90.00
_cell.angle_beta   90.00
_cell.angle_gamma   90.00
#
_symmetry.space_group_name_H-M   'P 1'
#
loop_
_entity.id
_entity.type
_entity.pdbx_description
1 polymer ?
#
loop_
_entity_poly.entity_id
_entity_poly.type
_entity_poly.pdbx_seq_one_letter_code
_entity_poly.pdbx_strand_id
1 'polypeptide(L)'
;PIGGNADPNPRFVAEKMVDPGALNMGVTAERIFDRFPHLTKERSDRFGMLSQHKAQAAYDAGRFQPDLVSVAVKDAEGSWALAAEDEGRRPQTTMEDLAALKTPFRPHGRVTAGTSSPLTDGATMSLLAGGRAVKELG
;
A
#
# COMPACT_ATOMS: atom_id res chain seq x y z
N PRO A 1 3.66 0.46 12.86
CA PRO A 1 4.11 1.05 11.57
C PRO A 1 4.91 0.03 10.76
N ILE A 2 4.92 0.12 9.42
CA ILE A 2 5.91 -0.63 8.60
C ILE A 2 7.30 -0.29 9.16
N GLY A 3 8.07 -1.30 9.54
CA GLY A 3 9.39 -1.14 10.16
C GLY A 3 9.39 -0.93 11.68
N GLY A 4 8.23 -0.95 12.36
CA GLY A 4 8.17 -0.84 13.83
C GLY A 4 8.81 -2.02 14.58
N ASN A 5 8.86 -3.18 13.94
CA ASN A 5 9.56 -4.39 14.40
C ASN A 5 10.83 -4.66 13.58
N ALA A 6 11.35 -3.65 12.86
CA ALA A 6 12.63 -3.83 12.21
C ALA A 6 13.71 -4.02 13.29
N ASP A 7 14.46 -5.10 13.19
CA ASP A 7 15.65 -5.36 13.99
C ASP A 7 16.88 -5.11 13.11
N PRO A 8 17.25 -3.83 12.86
CA PRO A 8 18.41 -3.53 12.05
C PRO A 8 19.66 -4.01 12.79
N ASN A 9 20.67 -4.45 12.03
CA ASN A 9 21.97 -4.79 12.60
C ASN A 9 22.43 -3.65 13.55
N PRO A 10 22.75 -3.94 14.83
CA PRO A 10 23.09 -2.92 15.83
C PRO A 10 24.23 -1.98 15.39
N ARG A 11 25.14 -2.47 14.54
CA ARG A 11 26.24 -1.67 13.98
C ARG A 11 25.75 -0.53 13.09
N PHE A 12 24.62 -0.69 12.38
CA PHE A 12 24.05 0.39 11.56
C PHE A 12 23.69 1.61 12.39
N VAL A 13 23.19 1.41 13.61
CA VAL A 13 22.81 2.48 14.54
C VAL A 13 24.05 2.98 15.30
N ALA A 14 24.85 2.07 15.86
CA ALA A 14 25.99 2.43 16.71
C ALA A 14 27.11 3.13 15.93
N GLU A 15 27.40 2.67 14.70
CA GLU A 15 28.48 3.20 13.87
C GLU A 15 27.98 4.21 12.83
N LYS A 16 26.67 4.55 12.84
CA LYS A 16 26.03 5.48 11.88
C LYS A 16 26.36 5.16 10.43
N MET A 17 26.45 3.87 10.08
CA MET A 17 26.78 3.42 8.72
C MET A 17 25.74 3.85 7.69
N VAL A 18 24.50 4.08 8.12
CA VAL A 18 23.40 4.57 7.30
C VAL A 18 22.73 5.76 7.98
N ASP A 19 22.18 6.66 7.17
CA ASP A 19 21.36 7.77 7.66
C ASP A 19 20.13 7.20 8.41
N PRO A 20 19.89 7.58 9.68
CA PRO A 20 18.78 7.02 10.46
C PRO A 20 17.39 7.25 9.83
N GLY A 21 17.22 8.33 9.06
CA GLY A 21 16.00 8.61 8.31
C GLY A 21 15.78 7.66 7.13
N ALA A 22 16.81 6.94 6.67
CA ALA A 22 16.69 5.91 5.63
C ALA A 22 15.91 4.67 6.11
N LEU A 23 15.80 4.45 7.42
CA LEU A 23 15.03 3.35 8.00
C LEU A 23 13.53 3.66 8.11
N ASN A 24 13.12 4.90 7.83
CA ASN A 24 11.71 5.31 7.82
C ASN A 24 11.27 5.63 6.38
N MET A 25 10.45 4.75 5.82
CA MET A 25 10.02 4.87 4.42
C MET A 25 9.30 6.18 4.11
N GLY A 26 8.52 6.74 5.04
CA GLY A 26 7.85 8.03 4.82
C GLY A 26 8.85 9.19 4.77
N VAL A 27 9.91 9.16 5.57
CA VAL A 27 11.01 10.15 5.49
C VAL A 27 11.75 10.02 4.16
N THR A 28 11.95 8.80 3.65
CA THR A 28 12.54 8.63 2.31
C THR A 28 11.63 9.14 1.19
N ALA A 29 10.32 8.98 1.31
CA ALA A 29 9.35 9.53 0.37
C ALA A 29 9.35 11.06 0.36
N GLU A 30 9.52 11.70 1.53
CA GLU A 30 9.73 13.15 1.63
C GLU A 30 10.98 13.62 0.86
N ARG A 31 12.06 12.83 0.86
CA ARG A 31 13.29 13.17 0.09
C ARG A 31 13.09 13.12 -1.42
N ILE A 32 12.15 12.29 -1.91
CA ILE A 32 11.80 12.24 -3.34
C ILE A 32 11.22 13.58 -3.78
N PHE A 33 10.39 14.20 -2.94
CA PHE A 33 9.83 15.52 -3.18
C PHE A 33 10.87 16.65 -3.22
N ASP A 34 11.96 16.50 -2.47
CA ASP A 34 13.08 17.45 -2.47
C ASP A 34 13.93 17.27 -3.74
N ARG A 35 14.19 16.00 -4.11
CA ARG A 35 14.98 15.65 -5.31
C ARG A 35 14.25 15.98 -6.61
N PHE A 36 12.93 15.86 -6.62
CA PHE A 36 12.08 16.10 -7.79
C PHE A 36 10.97 17.10 -7.46
N PRO A 37 11.27 18.41 -7.40
CA PRO A 37 10.31 19.43 -6.95
C PRO A 37 9.04 19.56 -7.82
N HIS A 38 9.08 19.06 -9.06
CA HIS A 38 7.91 19.02 -9.94
C HIS A 38 6.87 17.97 -9.50
N LEU A 39 7.24 17.03 -8.63
CA LEU A 39 6.30 16.20 -7.89
C LEU A 39 5.75 17.06 -6.75
N THR A 40 4.46 17.36 -6.80
CA THR A 40 3.79 18.21 -5.80
C THR A 40 2.88 17.37 -4.91
N LYS A 41 2.56 17.86 -3.71
CA LYS A 41 1.58 17.20 -2.84
C LYS A 41 0.25 16.98 -3.58
N GLU A 42 -0.24 18.00 -4.27
CA GLU A 42 -1.48 17.91 -5.06
C GLU A 42 -1.44 16.79 -6.12
N ARG A 43 -0.31 16.59 -6.79
CA ARG A 43 -0.14 15.49 -7.76
C ARG A 43 -0.22 14.14 -7.07
N SER A 44 0.39 13.99 -5.90
CA SER A 44 0.34 12.76 -5.10
C SER A 44 -1.06 12.50 -4.53
N ASP A 45 -1.74 13.53 -4.02
CA ASP A 45 -3.13 13.43 -3.57
C ASP A 45 -4.03 12.99 -4.73
N ARG A 46 -3.91 13.63 -5.89
CA ARG A 46 -4.67 13.26 -7.09
C ARG A 46 -4.43 11.81 -7.51
N PHE A 47 -3.19 11.35 -7.41
CA PHE A 47 -2.87 9.94 -7.67
C PHE A 47 -3.54 9.01 -6.66
N GLY A 48 -3.48 9.33 -5.36
CA GLY A 48 -4.12 8.55 -4.29
C GLY A 48 -5.65 8.45 -4.48
N MET A 49 -6.30 9.57 -4.76
CA MET A 49 -7.73 9.64 -5.07
C MET A 49 -8.08 8.76 -6.28
N LEU A 50 -7.36 8.93 -7.40
CA LEU A 50 -7.60 8.15 -8.61
C LEU A 50 -7.32 6.66 -8.41
N SER A 51 -6.39 6.28 -7.52
CA SER A 51 -6.14 4.89 -7.16
C SER A 51 -7.38 4.25 -6.53
N GLN A 52 -8.04 4.96 -5.61
CA GLN A 52 -9.27 4.49 -4.96
C GLN A 52 -10.43 4.37 -5.94
N HIS A 53 -10.60 5.38 -6.82
CA HIS A 53 -11.64 5.34 -7.86
C HIS A 53 -11.42 4.21 -8.87
N LYS A 54 -10.18 3.98 -9.30
CA LYS A 54 -9.84 2.88 -10.22
C LYS A 54 -10.07 1.51 -9.59
N ALA A 55 -9.72 1.34 -8.31
CA ALA A 55 -9.98 0.11 -7.60
C ALA A 55 -11.49 -0.18 -7.55
N GLN A 56 -12.31 0.81 -7.19
CA GLN A 56 -13.76 0.65 -7.19
C GLN A 56 -14.31 0.32 -8.58
N ALA A 57 -13.90 1.06 -9.61
CA ALA A 57 -14.35 0.80 -10.98
C ALA A 57 -13.97 -0.60 -11.48
N ALA A 58 -12.83 -1.14 -11.04
CA ALA A 58 -12.44 -2.51 -11.35
C ALA A 58 -13.30 -3.55 -10.62
N TYR A 59 -13.71 -3.29 -9.38
CA TYR A 59 -14.67 -4.12 -8.66
C TYR A 59 -16.07 -4.08 -9.30
N ASP A 60 -16.56 -2.89 -9.65
CA ASP A 60 -17.86 -2.71 -10.31
C ASP A 60 -17.90 -3.42 -11.68
N ALA A 61 -16.77 -3.45 -12.38
CA ALA A 61 -16.61 -4.17 -13.64
C ALA A 61 -16.28 -5.66 -13.48
N GLY A 62 -16.25 -6.20 -12.25
CA GLY A 62 -16.00 -7.63 -12.00
C GLY A 62 -14.59 -8.09 -12.34
N ARG A 63 -13.59 -7.20 -12.33
CA ARG A 63 -12.22 -7.49 -12.82
C ARG A 63 -11.33 -8.20 -11.81
N PHE A 64 -11.66 -8.14 -10.52
CA PHE A 64 -10.87 -8.79 -9.47
C PHE A 64 -11.39 -10.17 -9.10
N GLN A 65 -12.71 -10.37 -9.21
CA GLN A 65 -13.40 -11.60 -8.81
C GLN A 65 -12.86 -12.87 -9.46
N PRO A 66 -12.42 -12.89 -10.73
CA PRO A 66 -11.83 -14.09 -11.34
C PRO A 66 -10.56 -14.58 -10.63
N ASP A 67 -9.78 -13.66 -10.05
CA ASP A 67 -8.48 -13.94 -9.45
C ASP A 67 -8.51 -13.91 -7.91
N LEU A 68 -9.60 -13.44 -7.31
CA LEU A 68 -9.76 -13.31 -5.86
C LEU A 68 -10.30 -14.62 -5.27
N VAL A 69 -9.45 -15.30 -4.51
CA VAL A 69 -9.84 -16.48 -3.73
C VAL A 69 -10.41 -16.02 -2.39
N SER A 70 -11.71 -16.26 -2.17
CA SER A 70 -12.35 -15.89 -0.90
C SER A 70 -11.80 -16.70 0.27
N VAL A 71 -11.56 -16.02 1.40
CA VAL A 71 -11.04 -16.64 2.62
C VAL A 71 -12.11 -16.61 3.71
N ALA A 72 -12.30 -17.73 4.39
CA ALA A 72 -13.19 -17.80 5.54
C ALA A 72 -12.56 -17.04 6.72
N VAL A 73 -13.28 -16.06 7.24
CA VAL A 73 -12.88 -15.24 8.39
C VAL A 73 -13.91 -15.38 9.49
N LYS A 74 -13.46 -15.19 10.73
CA LYS A 74 -14.30 -15.26 11.92
C LYS A 74 -14.42 -13.86 12.50
N ASP A 75 -15.64 -13.39 12.74
CA ASP A 75 -15.86 -12.11 13.41
C ASP A 75 -15.54 -12.19 14.92
N ALA A 76 -15.67 -11.06 15.62
CA ALA A 76 -15.35 -10.99 17.05
C ALA A 76 -16.30 -11.85 17.90
N GLU A 77 -17.55 -12.01 17.46
CA GLU A 77 -18.62 -12.79 18.09
C GLU A 77 -18.51 -14.30 17.77
N GLY A 78 -17.67 -14.66 16.81
CA GLY A 78 -17.33 -16.01 16.43
C GLY A 78 -18.14 -16.60 15.28
N SER A 79 -18.90 -15.78 14.55
CA SER A 79 -19.59 -16.17 13.33
C SER A 79 -18.62 -16.20 12.16
N TRP A 80 -18.85 -17.13 11.23
CA TRP A 80 -18.07 -17.25 10.02
C TRP A 80 -18.63 -16.37 8.91
N ALA A 81 -17.74 -15.66 8.21
CA ALA A 81 -18.02 -14.91 7.00
C ALA A 81 -16.96 -15.20 5.93
N LEU A 82 -17.22 -14.76 4.71
CA LEU A 82 -16.23 -14.81 3.63
C LEU A 82 -15.67 -13.42 3.40
N ALA A 83 -14.34 -13.28 3.52
CA ALA A 83 -13.61 -12.16 2.98
C ALA A 83 -13.53 -12.34 1.45
N ALA A 84 -14.46 -11.70 0.74
CA ALA A 84 -14.61 -11.81 -0.71
C ALA A 84 -14.25 -10.50 -1.46
N GLU A 85 -13.86 -9.45 -0.73
CA GLU A 85 -13.54 -8.14 -1.28
C GLU A 85 -12.43 -7.45 -0.49
N ASP A 86 -11.68 -6.56 -1.14
CA ASP A 86 -10.66 -5.72 -0.49
C ASP A 86 -11.30 -4.68 0.44
N GLU A 87 -10.95 -4.72 1.73
CA GLU A 87 -11.48 -3.82 2.77
C GLU A 87 -10.93 -2.38 2.69
N GLY A 88 -9.77 -2.21 2.04
CA GLY A 88 -9.05 -0.93 1.99
C GLY A 88 -9.62 0.12 1.05
N ARG A 89 -10.67 -0.20 0.28
CA ARG A 89 -11.25 0.69 -0.73
C ARG A 89 -12.02 1.83 -0.08
N ARG A 90 -11.82 3.05 -0.61
CA ARG A 90 -12.49 4.29 -0.17
C ARG A 90 -12.92 5.10 -1.41
N PRO A 91 -13.93 4.64 -2.17
CA PRO A 91 -14.35 5.28 -3.42
C PRO A 91 -14.80 6.74 -3.26
N GLN A 92 -15.22 7.12 -2.05
CA GLN A 92 -15.61 8.47 -1.68
C GLN A 92 -14.44 9.44 -1.47
N THR A 93 -13.19 8.99 -1.59
CA THR A 93 -12.02 9.85 -1.40
C THR A 93 -12.08 11.05 -2.34
N THR A 94 -11.93 12.27 -1.81
CA THR A 94 -11.90 13.52 -2.55
C THR A 94 -10.55 14.24 -2.43
N MET A 95 -10.30 15.22 -3.30
CA MET A 95 -9.10 16.07 -3.19
C MET A 95 -9.14 16.91 -1.91
N GLU A 96 -10.32 17.36 -1.51
CA GLU A 96 -10.56 18.13 -0.30
C GLU A 96 -10.19 17.34 0.95
N ASP A 97 -10.63 16.07 1.03
CA ASP A 97 -10.29 15.17 2.13
C ASP A 97 -8.77 14.93 2.23
N LEU A 98 -8.11 14.70 1.08
CA LEU A 98 -6.67 14.45 1.03
C LEU A 98 -5.84 15.70 1.36
N ALA A 99 -6.32 16.89 0.97
CA ALA A 99 -5.68 18.15 1.30
C ALA A 99 -5.67 18.42 2.82
N ALA A 100 -6.71 17.97 3.54
CA ALA A 100 -6.84 18.15 4.99
C ALA A 100 -5.96 17.19 5.82
N LEU A 101 -5.36 16.16 5.22
CA LEU A 101 -4.58 15.17 5.95
C LEU A 101 -3.25 15.72 6.47
N LYS A 102 -2.89 15.29 7.69
CA LYS A 102 -1.61 15.62 8.34
C LYS A 102 -0.43 14.93 7.65
N THR A 103 0.74 15.55 7.75
CA THR A 103 2.02 15.06 7.21
C THR A 103 2.90 14.56 8.36
N PRO A 104 2.86 13.25 8.69
CA PRO A 104 3.43 12.76 9.94
C PRO A 104 4.97 12.64 9.93
N PHE A 105 5.61 12.78 8.77
CA PHE A 105 7.04 12.49 8.61
C PHE A 105 7.96 13.70 8.78
N ARG A 106 7.46 14.93 8.53
CA ARG A 106 8.16 16.18 8.83
C ARG A 106 7.22 17.39 8.84
N PRO A 107 7.58 18.50 9.51
CA PRO A 107 6.90 19.78 9.36
C PRO A 107 6.89 20.24 7.91
N HIS A 108 5.75 20.79 7.45
CA HIS A 108 5.55 21.20 6.05
C HIS A 108 5.87 20.10 5.01
N GLY A 109 5.65 18.83 5.40
CA GLY A 109 5.81 17.68 4.53
C GLY A 109 4.78 17.63 3.41
N ARG A 110 4.88 16.60 2.58
CA ARG A 110 3.98 16.36 1.45
C ARG A 110 3.38 14.95 1.47
N VAL A 111 3.95 14.02 2.23
CA VAL A 111 3.47 12.65 2.36
C VAL A 111 2.38 12.59 3.43
N THR A 112 1.23 12.01 3.10
CA THR A 112 0.10 11.82 4.01
C THR A 112 -0.30 10.35 4.09
N ALA A 113 -1.18 10.01 5.04
CA ALA A 113 -1.76 8.67 5.12
C ALA A 113 -2.61 8.32 3.88
N GLY A 114 -3.22 9.30 3.22
CA GLY A 114 -4.04 9.07 2.03
C GLY A 114 -3.24 8.83 0.75
N THR A 115 -1.95 9.18 0.75
CA THR A 115 -1.02 8.96 -0.37
C THR A 115 0.01 7.87 -0.06
N SER A 116 -0.18 7.12 1.02
CA SER A 116 0.70 6.03 1.44
C SER A 116 -0.05 4.70 1.35
N SER A 117 0.66 3.62 1.04
CA SER A 117 0.05 2.28 1.09
C SER A 117 -0.35 1.95 2.53
N PRO A 118 -1.52 1.33 2.74
CA PRO A 118 -1.92 0.85 4.06
C PRO A 118 -1.02 -0.31 4.54
N LEU A 119 -1.11 -0.60 5.83
CA LEU A 119 -0.71 -1.90 6.37
C LEU A 119 -1.81 -2.90 6.02
N THR A 120 -1.46 -3.98 5.34
CA THR A 120 -2.43 -4.95 4.81
C THR A 120 -1.97 -6.37 5.10
N ASP A 121 -2.93 -7.25 5.34
CA ASP A 121 -2.73 -8.69 5.41
C ASP A 121 -3.25 -9.34 4.12
N GLY A 122 -2.44 -10.19 3.50
CA GLY A 122 -2.80 -10.84 2.25
C GLY A 122 -1.74 -11.81 1.75
N ALA A 123 -2.14 -12.66 0.81
CA ALA A 123 -1.26 -13.63 0.15
C ALA A 123 -1.56 -13.68 -1.35
N THR A 124 -0.54 -13.98 -2.15
CA THR A 124 -0.68 -14.23 -3.58
C THR A 124 0.16 -15.45 -3.96
N MET A 125 -0.28 -16.19 -4.98
CA MET A 125 0.41 -17.38 -5.48
C MET A 125 0.44 -17.33 -7.00
N SER A 126 1.53 -17.82 -7.58
CA SER A 126 1.64 -18.08 -9.02
C SER A 126 2.30 -19.45 -9.22
N LEU A 127 1.80 -20.20 -10.20
CA LEU A 127 2.35 -21.50 -10.58
C LEU A 127 3.21 -21.32 -11.83
N LEU A 128 4.44 -21.81 -11.77
CA LEU A 128 5.37 -21.82 -12.90
C LEU A 128 5.56 -23.25 -13.40
N ALA A 129 5.42 -23.45 -14.71
CA ALA A 129 5.59 -24.75 -15.35
C ALA A 129 6.46 -24.64 -16.61
N GLY A 130 7.20 -25.72 -16.91
CA GLY A 130 8.00 -25.78 -18.13
C GLY A 130 7.12 -25.90 -19.37
N GLY A 131 7.50 -25.24 -20.48
CA GLY A 131 6.65 -25.18 -21.68
C GLY A 131 6.30 -26.54 -22.29
N ARG A 132 7.12 -27.59 -22.07
CA ARG A 132 6.76 -28.96 -22.44
C ARG A 132 5.62 -29.51 -21.57
N ALA A 133 5.73 -29.35 -20.26
CA ALA A 133 4.70 -29.81 -19.32
C ALA A 133 3.37 -29.09 -19.56
N VAL A 134 3.41 -27.79 -19.89
CA VAL A 134 2.19 -27.04 -20.29
C VAL A 134 1.57 -27.60 -21.57
N LYS A 135 2.36 -27.93 -22.60
CA LYS A 135 1.83 -28.54 -23.83
C LYS A 135 1.23 -29.93 -23.60
N GLU A 136 1.78 -30.68 -22.66
CA GLU A 136 1.37 -32.06 -22.37
C GLU A 136 0.17 -32.13 -21.39
N LEU A 137 0.14 -31.24 -20.40
CA LEU A 137 -0.80 -31.28 -19.28
C LEU A 137 -1.85 -30.13 -19.29
N GLY A 138 -1.68 -29.12 -20.15
CA GLY A 138 -2.54 -27.93 -20.26
C GLY A 138 -1.91 -26.65 -19.71
#